data_AF-A0A7G9YGQ2-F1
#
_entry.id   AF-A0A7G9YGQ2-F1
#
_cell.length_a   1.000
_cell.length_b   1.000
_cell.length_c   1.000
_cell.angle_alpha   90.00
_cell.angle_beta   90.00
_cell.angle_gamma   90.00
#
_symmetry.space_group_name_H-M   'P 1'
#
loop_
_entity.id
_entity.type
_entity.pdbx_description
1 polymer ?
#
loop_
_entity_poly.entity_id
_entity_poly.type
_entity_poly.pdbx_seq_one_letter_code
_entity_poly.pdbx_strand_id
1 'polypeptide(L)'
;MTSEKNRVQKVLEDANIKISSVVSKVFGVSSLAMICALLEKDELSADEIAEMLRDKLKKKVDQLVESLNGNVTDHHRFLLKQRLRHIDFLVEEIKEFDEEIRELIGSVSEEI
;
A
#
# COMPACT_ATOMS: atom_id res chain seq x y z
N MET A 1 4.75 8.66 9.09
CA MET A 1 4.40 7.82 7.92
C MET A 1 5.55 6.94 7.38
N THR A 2 6.76 7.45 7.13
CA THR A 2 7.90 6.66 6.58
C THR A 2 8.25 5.42 7.41
N SER A 3 8.26 5.52 8.74
CA SER A 3 8.56 4.38 9.62
C SER A 3 7.55 3.23 9.47
N GLU A 4 6.25 3.52 9.41
CA GLU A 4 5.22 2.50 9.20
C GLU A 4 5.34 1.85 7.82
N LYS A 5 5.63 2.63 6.78
CA LYS A 5 5.89 2.12 5.44
C LYS A 5 7.09 1.15 5.43
N ASN A 6 8.18 1.51 6.10
CA ASN A 6 9.35 0.63 6.22
C ASN A 6 9.02 -0.65 7.01
N ARG A 7 8.17 -0.57 8.03
CA ARG A 7 7.72 -1.76 8.80
C ARG A 7 6.87 -2.70 7.94
N VAL A 8 5.95 -2.16 7.13
CA VAL A 8 5.19 -2.97 6.14
C VAL A 8 6.15 -3.67 5.19
N GLN A 9 7.13 -2.93 4.65
CA GLN A 9 8.08 -3.47 3.69
C GLN A 9 8.94 -4.61 4.28
N LYS A 10 9.37 -4.49 5.54
CA LYS A 10 10.08 -5.58 6.24
C LYS A 10 9.21 -6.82 6.40
N VAL A 11 7.95 -6.68 6.78
CA VAL A 11 7.04 -7.84 6.92
C VAL A 11 6.81 -8.52 5.57
N LEU A 12 6.71 -7.74 4.47
CA LEU A 12 6.64 -8.30 3.13
C LEU A 12 7.92 -9.07 2.77
N GLU A 13 9.11 -8.52 3.06
CA GLU A 13 10.39 -9.20 2.84
C GLU A 13 10.54 -10.49 3.67
N ASP A 14 10.12 -10.47 4.94
CA ASP A 14 10.10 -11.64 5.82
C ASP A 14 9.15 -12.74 5.29
N ALA A 15 8.06 -12.35 4.62
CA ALA A 15 7.15 -13.25 3.92
C ALA A 15 7.64 -13.67 2.52
N ASN A 16 8.86 -13.29 2.12
CA ASN A 16 9.42 -13.48 0.77
C ASN A 16 8.63 -12.79 -0.35
N ILE A 17 7.89 -11.72 -0.04
CA ILE A 17 7.18 -10.88 -1.01
C ILE A 17 8.06 -9.70 -1.42
N LYS A 18 8.55 -9.71 -2.67
CA LYS A 18 9.54 -8.73 -3.20
C LYS A 18 8.94 -7.74 -4.19
N ILE A 19 7.70 -7.29 -3.94
CA ILE A 19 6.96 -6.38 -4.81
C ILE A 19 7.72 -5.08 -5.15
N SER A 20 8.55 -4.58 -4.22
CA SER A 20 9.37 -3.37 -4.36
C SER A 20 10.40 -3.44 -5.50
N SER A 21 10.75 -4.65 -5.94
CA SER A 21 11.66 -4.85 -7.08
C SER A 21 10.98 -4.61 -8.44
N VAL A 22 9.64 -4.71 -8.49
CA VAL A 22 8.85 -4.64 -9.75
C VAL A 22 8.11 -3.32 -9.88
N VAL A 23 7.57 -2.81 -8.77
CA VAL A 23 6.74 -1.59 -8.74
C VAL A 23 7.54 -0.37 -8.30
N SER A 24 7.34 0.77 -8.96
CA SER A 24 7.99 2.03 -8.55
C SER A 24 7.39 2.62 -7.27
N LYS A 25 6.13 2.27 -6.94
CA LYS A 25 5.41 2.77 -5.76
C LYS A 25 4.74 1.60 -5.02
N VAL A 26 5.36 1.13 -3.94
CA VAL A 26 4.84 0.03 -3.10
C VAL A 26 3.51 0.42 -2.42
N PHE A 27 3.36 1.69 -2.05
CA PHE A 27 2.13 2.22 -1.43
C PHE A 27 1.23 2.93 -2.44
N GLY A 28 1.25 2.48 -3.70
CA GLY A 28 0.33 2.94 -4.75
C GLY A 28 -0.90 2.05 -4.85
N VAL A 29 -1.93 2.51 -5.56
CA VAL A 29 -3.25 1.84 -5.63
C VAL A 29 -3.15 0.36 -6.03
N SER A 30 -2.49 0.04 -7.15
CA SER A 30 -2.37 -1.35 -7.60
C SER A 30 -1.56 -2.22 -6.64
N SER A 31 -0.47 -1.69 -6.09
CA SER A 31 0.39 -2.41 -5.15
C SER A 31 -0.34 -2.72 -3.85
N LEU A 32 -1.08 -1.74 -3.30
CA LEU A 32 -1.90 -1.93 -2.11
C LEU A 32 -3.05 -2.89 -2.36
N ALA A 33 -3.69 -2.86 -3.54
CA ALA A 33 -4.73 -3.82 -3.89
C ALA A 33 -4.20 -5.27 -3.85
N MET A 34 -3.02 -5.52 -4.44
CA MET A 34 -2.37 -6.84 -4.40
C MET A 34 -1.95 -7.24 -2.98
N ILE A 35 -1.39 -6.31 -2.19
CA ILE A 35 -1.05 -6.57 -0.78
C ILE A 35 -2.31 -6.92 0.02
N CYS A 36 -3.40 -6.17 -0.14
CA CYS A 36 -4.67 -6.47 0.54
C CYS A 36 -5.26 -7.81 0.11
N ALA A 37 -5.15 -8.18 -1.18
CA ALA A 37 -5.58 -9.49 -1.65
C ALA A 37 -4.76 -10.62 -1.00
N LEU A 38 -3.44 -10.43 -0.84
CA LEU A 38 -2.56 -11.34 -0.08
C LEU A 38 -2.86 -11.38 1.42
N LEU A 39 -3.70 -10.50 1.97
CA LEU A 39 -4.17 -10.61 3.37
C LEU A 39 -5.34 -11.57 3.52
N GLU A 40 -6.04 -11.88 2.44
CA GLU A 40 -7.22 -12.76 2.43
C GLU A 40 -6.97 -14.08 1.69
N LYS A 41 -5.96 -14.14 0.81
CA LYS A 41 -5.58 -15.32 0.04
C LYS A 41 -4.11 -15.67 0.25
N ASP A 42 -3.76 -16.94 0.08
CA ASP A 42 -2.36 -17.41 0.16
C ASP A 42 -1.60 -17.14 -1.14
N GLU A 43 -2.27 -17.26 -2.28
CA GLU A 43 -1.68 -17.05 -3.61
C GLU A 43 -2.62 -16.22 -4.49
N LEU A 44 -2.04 -15.56 -5.49
CA LEU A 44 -2.77 -14.78 -6.50
C LEU A 44 -2.39 -15.29 -7.89
N SER A 45 -3.40 -15.56 -8.71
CA SER A 45 -3.21 -15.94 -10.11
C SER A 45 -2.80 -14.74 -10.97
N ALA A 46 -2.23 -15.02 -12.15
CA ALA A 46 -1.85 -13.98 -13.11
C ALA A 46 -3.04 -13.12 -13.56
N ASP A 47 -4.22 -13.74 -13.72
CA ASP A 47 -5.44 -13.05 -14.12
C ASP A 47 -5.94 -12.10 -13.02
N GLU A 48 -5.99 -12.59 -11.76
CA GLU A 48 -6.35 -11.75 -10.60
C GLU A 48 -5.39 -10.57 -10.44
N ILE A 49 -4.08 -10.81 -10.61
CA ILE A 49 -3.08 -9.75 -10.61
C ILE A 49 -3.39 -8.76 -11.73
N ALA A 50 -3.56 -9.21 -12.97
CA ALA A 50 -3.78 -8.36 -14.14
C ALA A 50 -5.02 -7.45 -14.00
N GLU A 51 -6.08 -7.92 -13.34
CA GLU A 51 -7.28 -7.13 -13.02
C GLU A 51 -7.00 -5.97 -12.05
N MET A 52 -6.04 -6.12 -11.14
CA MET A 52 -5.64 -5.08 -10.17
C MET A 52 -4.68 -4.03 -10.76
N LEU A 53 -4.11 -4.28 -11.95
CA LEU A 53 -3.08 -3.43 -12.55
C LEU A 53 -3.64 -2.33 -13.44
N ARG A 54 -3.04 -1.15 -13.32
CA ARG A 54 -3.24 -0.03 -14.24
C ARG A 54 -2.14 0.02 -15.30
N ASP A 55 -2.55 0.28 -16.54
CA ASP A 55 -1.73 0.61 -17.71
C ASP A 55 -0.34 -0.07 -17.75
N LYS A 56 0.69 0.66 -17.32
CA LYS A 56 2.10 0.28 -17.43
C LYS A 56 2.46 -0.99 -16.65
N LEU A 57 1.76 -1.29 -15.56
CA LEU A 57 2.03 -2.49 -14.76
C LEU A 57 1.54 -3.77 -15.44
N LYS A 58 0.56 -3.70 -16.35
CA LYS A 58 0.06 -4.88 -17.09
C LYS A 58 1.16 -5.59 -17.89
N LYS A 59 2.21 -4.86 -18.30
CA LYS A 59 3.38 -5.43 -18.99
C LYS A 59 4.32 -6.23 -18.05
N LYS A 60 4.08 -6.20 -16.74
CA LYS A 60 4.92 -6.82 -15.71
C LYS A 60 4.16 -7.89 -14.91
N VAL A 61 3.04 -8.41 -15.41
CA VAL A 61 2.23 -9.40 -14.70
C VAL A 61 3.07 -10.61 -14.28
N ASP A 62 3.86 -11.18 -15.20
CA ASP A 62 4.69 -12.35 -14.89
C ASP A 62 5.71 -12.07 -13.77
N GLN A 63 6.36 -10.90 -13.81
CA GLN A 63 7.28 -10.47 -12.75
C GLN A 63 6.56 -10.24 -11.42
N LEU A 64 5.31 -9.77 -11.47
CA LEU A 64 4.51 -9.56 -10.27
C LEU A 64 4.08 -10.88 -9.65
N VAL A 65 3.63 -11.85 -10.45
CA VAL A 65 3.34 -13.22 -10.01
C VAL A 65 4.55 -13.79 -9.27
N GLU A 66 5.75 -13.70 -9.85
CA GLU A 66 6.97 -14.16 -9.20
C GLU A 66 7.27 -13.40 -7.90
N SER A 67 7.16 -12.06 -7.92
CA SER A 67 7.47 -11.22 -6.75
C SER A 67 6.47 -11.36 -5.59
N LEU A 68 5.25 -11.81 -5.89
CA LEU A 68 4.17 -12.03 -4.92
C LEU A 68 4.09 -13.50 -4.48
N ASN A 69 4.90 -14.38 -5.06
CA ASN A 69 5.00 -15.77 -4.65
C ASN A 69 5.87 -15.91 -3.40
N GLY A 70 5.22 -15.79 -2.24
CA GLY A 70 5.83 -15.88 -0.92
C GLY A 70 4.95 -16.64 0.06
N ASN A 71 5.35 -16.68 1.34
CA ASN A 71 4.61 -17.36 2.39
C ASN A 71 4.08 -16.36 3.42
N VAL A 72 2.81 -15.97 3.24
CA VAL A 72 2.13 -15.01 4.11
C VAL A 72 1.40 -15.75 5.24
N THR A 73 2.14 -16.01 6.32
CA THR A 73 1.58 -16.62 7.54
C THR A 73 0.52 -15.73 8.21
N ASP A 74 -0.32 -16.30 9.08
CA ASP A 74 -1.29 -15.54 9.88
C ASP A 74 -0.64 -14.43 10.71
N HIS A 75 0.59 -14.66 11.19
CA HIS A 75 1.35 -13.64 11.90
C HIS A 75 1.72 -12.46 10.98
N HIS A 76 2.18 -12.74 9.76
CA HIS A 76 2.44 -11.71 8.76
C HIS A 76 1.16 -10.93 8.43
N ARG A 77 0.03 -11.63 8.21
CA ARG A 77 -1.29 -11.00 7.95
C ARG A 77 -1.69 -10.08 9.10
N PHE A 78 -1.55 -10.53 10.34
CA PHE A 78 -1.84 -9.73 11.53
C PHE A 78 -1.00 -8.44 11.57
N LEU A 79 0.32 -8.56 11.40
CA LEU A 79 1.22 -7.41 11.41
C LEU A 79 0.89 -6.43 10.28
N LEU A 80 0.71 -6.92 9.05
CA LEU A 80 0.36 -6.09 7.90
C LEU A 80 -0.97 -5.36 8.12
N LYS A 81 -2.01 -6.04 8.60
CA LYS A 81 -3.32 -5.42 8.90
C LYS A 81 -3.20 -4.27 9.90
N GLN A 82 -2.44 -4.45 10.99
CA GLN A 82 -2.24 -3.39 12.00
C GLN A 82 -1.51 -2.18 11.42
N ARG A 83 -0.46 -2.42 10.62
CA ARG A 83 0.36 -1.35 10.04
C ARG A 83 -0.37 -0.58 8.96
N LEU A 84 -1.10 -1.27 8.07
CA LEU A 84 -1.90 -0.63 7.03
C LEU A 84 -2.99 0.24 7.65
N ARG A 85 -3.72 -0.27 8.65
CA ARG A 85 -4.71 0.52 9.39
C ARG A 85 -4.12 1.79 10.01
N HIS A 86 -2.93 1.69 10.60
CA HIS A 86 -2.26 2.84 11.18
C HIS A 86 -1.78 3.84 10.12
N ILE A 87 -1.33 3.36 8.95
CA ILE A 87 -1.02 4.24 7.81
C ILE A 87 -2.28 4.99 7.38
N ASP A 88 -3.41 4.29 7.24
CA ASP A 88 -4.68 4.91 6.82
C ASP A 88 -5.14 5.96 7.84
N PHE A 89 -5.06 5.66 9.13
CA PHE A 89 -5.33 6.63 10.20
C PHE A 89 -4.45 7.89 10.06
N LEU A 90 -3.14 7.71 9.91
CA LEU A 90 -2.22 8.85 9.74
C LEU A 90 -2.49 9.66 8.47
N VAL A 91 -2.96 9.01 7.40
CA VAL A 91 -3.33 9.71 6.16
C VAL A 91 -4.57 10.56 6.37
N GLU A 92 -5.59 10.06 7.08
CA GLU A 92 -6.80 10.83 7.36
C GLU A 92 -6.52 12.01 8.30
N GLU A 93 -5.77 11.80 9.38
CA GLU A 93 -5.36 12.89 10.29
C GLU A 93 -4.61 14.01 9.57
N ILE A 94 -3.68 13.65 8.65
CA ILE A 94 -2.98 14.65 7.84
C ILE A 94 -3.96 15.42 6.96
N LYS A 95 -4.95 14.74 6.38
CA LYS A 95 -5.96 15.38 5.53
C LYS A 95 -6.86 16.33 6.31
N GLU A 96 -7.28 15.95 7.52
CA GLU A 96 -8.05 16.82 8.42
C GLU A 96 -7.25 18.07 8.78
N PHE A 97 -5.97 17.93 9.15
CA PHE A 97 -5.10 19.09 9.40
C PHE A 97 -4.89 19.96 8.16
N ASP A 98 -4.73 19.36 6.98
CA ASP A 98 -4.60 20.10 5.73
C ASP A 98 -5.87 20.89 5.39
N GLU A 99 -7.05 20.39 5.74
CA GLU A 99 -8.34 21.09 5.57
C GLU A 99 -8.44 22.27 6.53
N GLU A 100 -8.20 22.06 7.83
CA GLU A 100 -8.20 23.11 8.85
C GLU A 100 -7.22 24.25 8.50
N ILE A 101 -5.99 23.90 8.07
CA ILE A 101 -4.98 24.89 7.68
C ILE A 101 -5.45 25.71 6.46
N ARG A 102 -6.10 25.08 5.47
CA ARG A 102 -6.63 25.80 4.30
C ARG A 102 -7.74 26.76 4.69
N GLU A 103 -8.62 26.36 5.59
CA GLU A 103 -9.71 27.22 6.09
C GLU A 103 -9.15 28.46 6.80
N LEU A 104 -8.18 28.27 7.71
CA LEU A 104 -7.53 29.38 8.42
C LEU A 104 -6.77 30.33 7.49
N ILE A 105 -6.08 29.82 6.46
CA ILE A 105 -5.39 30.67 5.48
C ILE A 105 -6.41 31.42 4.61
N GLY A 106 -7.50 30.76 4.22
CA GLY A 106 -8.58 31.37 3.45
C GLY A 106 -9.25 32.52 4.20
N SER A 107 -9.58 32.32 5.48
CA SER A 107 -10.22 33.35 6.31
C SER A 107 -9.32 34.58 6.53
N VAL A 108 -8.00 34.38 6.70
CA VAL A 108 -7.04 35.50 6.85
C VAL A 108 -6.93 36.34 5.57
N SER A 109 -7.15 35.74 4.39
CA SER A 109 -7.10 36.47 3.12
C SER A 109 -8.35 37.28 2.80
N GLU A 110 -9.47 37.04 3.49
CA GLU A 110 -10.72 37.82 3.37
C GLU A 110 -10.77 39.01 4.34
N GLU A 111 -9.90 39.05 5.35
CA GLU A 111 -9.83 40.10 6.37
C GLU A 111 -8.77 41.20 6.08
N ILE A 112 -8.04 41.12 4.96
CA ILE A 112 -7.04 42.11 4.49
C ILE A 112 -7.52 42.79 3.22
#